data_AF-A0A3S1ARS9-F1
#
_entry.id   AF-A0A3S1ARS9-F1
#
_cell.length_a   1.000
_cell.length_b   1.000
_cell.length_c   1.000
_cell.angle_alpha   90.00
_cell.angle_beta   90.00
_cell.angle_gamma   90.00
#
_symmetry.space_group_name_H-M   'P 1'
#
loop_
_entity.id
_entity.type
_entity.pdbx_description
1 polymer ?
#
loop_
_entity_poly.entity_id
_entity_poly.type
_entity_poly.pdbx_seq_one_letter_code
_entity_poly.pdbx_strand_id
1 'polypeptide(L)'
;MAQDYAKAFYKSAAWIKCRNGYMASKHYVCERCGGLAEICHHKTYITPQNIHDSSVTLSWSNLEAVCRTCHQHEHYSNTEVCVEGLTFDASGNFVRIPPGAPSS
;
A
#
# COMPACT_ATOMS: atom_id res chain seq x y z
N MET A 1 -1.05 3.32 -4.90
CA MET A 1 -0.92 4.65 -5.57
C MET A 1 -2.23 5.03 -6.26
N ALA A 2 -2.53 6.33 -6.40
CA ALA A 2 -3.79 6.80 -6.99
C ALA A 2 -3.75 6.82 -8.53
N GLN A 3 -4.65 6.07 -9.14
CA GLN A 3 -4.87 6.05 -10.59
C GLN A 3 -5.62 7.31 -11.06
N ASP A 4 -5.54 7.63 -12.35
CA ASP A 4 -6.06 8.88 -12.93
C ASP A 4 -7.54 9.13 -12.64
N TYR A 5 -8.37 8.10 -12.72
CA TYR A 5 -9.80 8.19 -12.45
C TYR A 5 -10.11 8.62 -11.00
N ALA A 6 -9.19 8.36 -10.05
CA ALA A 6 -9.38 8.64 -8.64
C ALA A 6 -8.81 10.00 -8.18
N LYS A 7 -8.09 10.73 -9.07
CA LYS A 7 -7.44 12.01 -8.72
C LYS A 7 -8.42 13.03 -8.15
N ALA A 8 -9.62 13.15 -8.73
CA ALA A 8 -10.63 14.08 -8.25
C ALA A 8 -11.15 13.71 -6.85
N PHE A 9 -11.41 12.42 -6.62
CA PHE A 9 -11.81 11.90 -5.31
C PHE A 9 -10.76 12.20 -4.23
N TYR A 10 -9.49 11.88 -4.49
CA TYR A 10 -8.41 12.10 -3.52
C TYR A 10 -8.09 13.58 -3.25
N LYS A 11 -8.57 14.50 -4.10
CA LYS A 11 -8.51 15.95 -3.89
C LYS A 11 -9.78 16.53 -3.25
N SER A 12 -10.83 15.73 -3.10
CA SER A 12 -12.12 16.20 -2.57
C SER A 12 -12.02 16.55 -1.07
N ALA A 13 -12.79 17.57 -0.67
CA ALA A 13 -12.88 17.96 0.74
C ALA A 13 -13.42 16.84 1.63
N ALA A 14 -14.36 16.03 1.12
CA ALA A 14 -14.91 14.87 1.81
C ALA A 14 -13.82 13.85 2.16
N TRP A 15 -12.99 13.47 1.18
CA TRP A 15 -11.87 12.55 1.43
C TRP A 15 -10.85 13.14 2.40
N ILE A 16 -10.45 14.41 2.22
CA ILE A 16 -9.47 15.07 3.09
C ILE A 16 -9.97 15.11 4.54
N LYS A 17 -11.25 15.42 4.76
CA LYS A 17 -11.84 15.41 6.10
C LYS A 17 -11.87 13.98 6.68
N CYS A 18 -12.31 13.00 5.89
CA CYS A 18 -12.41 11.61 6.31
C CYS A 18 -11.03 11.05 6.70
N ARG A 19 -10.04 11.18 5.82
CA ARG A 19 -8.68 10.67 6.08
C ARG A 19 -8.06 11.31 7.32
N ASN A 20 -8.23 12.62 7.51
CA ASN A 20 -7.62 13.32 8.63
C ASN A 20 -8.30 12.90 9.95
N GLY A 21 -9.63 12.76 9.95
CA GLY A 21 -10.37 12.26 11.11
C GLY A 21 -9.99 10.82 11.46
N TYR A 22 -9.89 9.94 10.47
CA TYR A 22 -9.48 8.56 10.69
C TYR A 22 -8.06 8.47 11.25
N MET A 23 -7.09 9.13 10.62
CA MET A 23 -5.68 9.13 11.07
C MET A 23 -5.54 9.69 12.49
N ALA A 24 -6.25 10.76 12.82
CA ALA A 24 -6.27 11.33 14.17
C ALA A 24 -6.87 10.37 15.20
N SER A 25 -7.95 9.64 14.85
CA SER A 25 -8.56 8.64 15.74
C SER A 25 -7.64 7.47 16.07
N LYS A 26 -6.64 7.20 15.22
CA LYS A 26 -5.62 6.18 15.42
C LYS A 26 -4.35 6.73 16.06
N HIS A 27 -4.36 7.99 16.48
CA HIS A 27 -3.19 8.70 17.02
C HIS A 27 -1.97 8.63 16.11
N TYR A 28 -2.19 8.51 14.79
CA TYR A 28 -1.13 8.29 13.80
C TYR A 28 -0.25 7.07 14.12
N VAL A 29 -0.81 6.04 14.75
CA VAL A 29 -0.13 4.75 14.97
C VAL A 29 -0.46 3.79 13.84
N CYS A 30 0.57 3.14 13.31
CA CYS A 30 0.43 2.11 12.29
C CYS A 30 -0.29 0.91 12.89
N GLU A 31 -1.45 0.57 12.33
CA GLU A 31 -2.31 -0.50 12.83
C GLU A 31 -1.72 -1.90 12.59
N ARG A 32 -0.69 -2.01 11.73
CA ARG A 32 0.01 -3.29 11.47
C ARG A 32 1.23 -3.51 12.36
N CYS A 33 2.06 -2.49 12.58
CA CYS A 33 3.36 -2.65 13.25
C CYS A 33 3.55 -1.79 14.51
N GLY A 34 2.59 -0.91 14.85
CA GLY A 34 2.70 -0.01 16.00
C GLY A 34 3.63 1.21 15.82
N GLY A 35 4.30 1.33 14.66
CA GLY A 35 5.13 2.49 14.34
C GLY A 35 4.32 3.76 13.98
N LEU A 36 4.98 4.79 13.46
CA LEU A 36 4.31 6.00 12.98
C LEU A 36 3.58 5.73 11.65
N ALA A 37 2.27 5.99 11.61
CA ALA A 37 1.48 5.95 10.39
C ALA A 37 1.58 7.28 9.62
N GLU A 38 1.77 7.17 8.31
CA GLU A 38 1.86 8.31 7.39
C GLU A 38 0.77 8.26 6.31
N ILE A 39 0.14 7.10 6.12
CA ILE A 39 -0.77 6.83 5.01
C ILE A 39 -2.09 6.29 5.58
N CYS A 40 -3.20 6.88 5.14
CA CYS A 40 -4.52 6.30 5.28
C CYS A 40 -4.79 5.43 4.04
N HIS A 41 -4.83 4.13 4.23
CA HIS A 41 -4.98 3.13 3.19
C HIS A 41 -6.42 2.60 3.14
N HIS A 42 -6.93 2.29 1.94
CA HIS A 42 -8.20 1.60 1.75
C HIS A 42 -7.97 0.09 1.69
N LYS A 43 -8.56 -0.70 2.59
CA LYS A 43 -8.44 -2.17 2.61
C LYS A 43 -9.09 -2.81 1.38
N THR A 44 -10.31 -2.38 1.08
CA THR A 44 -10.96 -2.67 -0.21
C THR A 44 -10.56 -1.59 -1.19
N TYR A 45 -9.87 -1.99 -2.26
CA TYR A 45 -9.39 -1.06 -3.27
C TYR A 45 -10.53 -0.29 -3.93
N ILE A 46 -10.30 1.00 -4.11
CA ILE A 46 -11.13 1.83 -4.97
C ILE A 46 -10.91 1.38 -6.42
N THR A 47 -12.01 1.28 -7.17
CA THR A 47 -12.08 0.96 -8.59
C THR A 47 -12.97 2.01 -9.28
N PRO A 48 -12.93 2.12 -10.61
CA PRO A 48 -13.86 3.00 -11.33
C PRO A 48 -15.34 2.68 -11.04
N GLN A 49 -15.66 1.43 -10.72
CA GLN A 49 -17.03 0.98 -10.46
C GLN A 49 -17.53 1.37 -9.07
N ASN A 50 -16.64 1.46 -8.07
CA ASN A 50 -17.01 1.72 -6.67
C ASN A 50 -16.65 3.14 -6.17
N ILE A 51 -16.00 3.98 -6.99
CA ILE A 51 -15.51 5.31 -6.58
C ILE A 51 -16.62 6.28 -6.10
N HIS A 52 -17.86 6.05 -6.50
CA HIS A 52 -19.01 6.86 -6.06
C HIS A 52 -19.76 6.26 -4.86
N ASP A 53 -19.35 5.07 -4.39
CA ASP A 53 -19.94 4.43 -3.23
C ASP A 53 -19.23 4.91 -1.95
N SER A 54 -19.94 5.69 -1.14
CA SER A 54 -19.43 6.20 0.13
C SER A 54 -19.17 5.11 1.17
N SER A 55 -19.85 3.96 1.06
CA SER A 55 -19.63 2.81 1.95
C SER A 55 -18.27 2.13 1.71
N VAL A 56 -17.68 2.34 0.53
CA VAL A 56 -16.32 1.90 0.20
C VAL A 56 -15.32 3.04 0.40
N THR A 57 -15.63 4.22 -0.14
CA THR A 57 -14.65 5.31 -0.27
C THR A 57 -14.44 6.12 1.01
N LEU A 58 -15.47 6.24 1.86
CA LEU A 58 -15.46 7.08 3.07
C LEU A 58 -15.76 6.31 4.36
N SER A 59 -16.00 5.00 4.28
CA SER A 59 -16.25 4.19 5.47
C SER A 59 -14.97 3.94 6.27
N TRP A 60 -14.97 4.29 7.54
CA TRP A 60 -13.85 4.04 8.46
C TRP A 60 -13.54 2.56 8.64
N SER A 61 -14.53 1.67 8.48
CA SER A 61 -14.29 0.23 8.54
C SER A 61 -13.41 -0.26 7.39
N ASN A 62 -13.38 0.48 6.27
CA ASN A 62 -12.57 0.19 5.11
C ASN A 62 -11.22 0.94 5.09
N LEU A 63 -10.90 1.71 6.13
CA LEU A 63 -9.65 2.45 6.24
C LEU A 63 -8.67 1.78 7.19
N GLU A 64 -7.39 2.01 6.97
CA GLU A 64 -6.29 1.54 7.80
C GLU A 64 -5.18 2.60 7.86
N ALA A 65 -4.66 2.90 9.05
CA ALA A 65 -3.51 3.80 9.23
C ALA A 65 -2.23 2.97 9.18
N VAL A 66 -1.39 3.21 8.19
CA VAL A 66 -0.17 2.42 7.95
C VAL A 66 1.07 3.29 7.75
N CYS A 67 2.23 2.76 8.12
CA CYS A 67 3.52 3.37 7.76
C CYS A 67 3.85 3.08 6.29
N ARG A 68 4.82 3.83 5.72
CA ARG A 68 5.23 3.64 4.32
C ARG A 68 5.72 2.22 4.03
N THR A 69 6.46 1.59 4.95
CA THR A 69 6.97 0.23 4.78
C THR A 69 5.84 -0.79 4.71
N CYS A 70 4.87 -0.73 5.64
CA CYS A 70 3.71 -1.62 5.62
C CYS A 70 2.85 -1.41 4.37
N HIS A 71 2.67 -0.17 3.94
CA HIS A 71 1.96 0.16 2.69
C HIS A 71 2.69 -0.35 1.44
N GLN A 72 4.02 -0.26 1.42
CA GLN A 72 4.84 -0.81 0.34
C GLN A 72 4.70 -2.32 0.27
N HIS A 73 4.78 -3.02 1.41
CA HIS A 73 4.59 -4.48 1.43
C HIS A 73 3.22 -4.87 0.90
N GLU A 74 2.14 -4.16 1.25
CA GLU A 74 0.80 -4.42 0.71
C GLU A 74 0.74 -4.36 -0.83
N HIS A 75 1.39 -3.36 -1.44
CA HIS A 75 1.34 -3.17 -2.88
C HIS A 75 2.37 -3.98 -3.67
N TYR A 76 3.46 -4.44 -3.04
CA TYR A 76 4.61 -5.01 -3.72
C TYR A 76 5.03 -6.39 -3.21
N SER A 77 4.35 -6.99 -2.22
CA SER A 77 4.67 -8.34 -1.72
C SER A 77 4.58 -9.42 -2.79
N ASN A 78 3.92 -9.15 -3.93
CA ASN A 78 3.75 -10.09 -5.04
C ASN A 78 4.58 -9.73 -6.28
N THR A 79 5.49 -8.76 -6.19
CA THR A 79 6.41 -8.45 -7.30
C THR A 79 7.78 -8.95 -6.89
N GLU A 80 8.31 -9.97 -7.58
CA GLU A 80 9.73 -10.27 -7.49
C GLU A 80 10.48 -9.00 -7.91
N VAL A 81 11.11 -8.34 -6.95
CA VAL A 81 11.88 -7.11 -7.19
C VAL A 81 13.18 -7.42 -7.94
N CYS A 82 13.54 -8.71 -8.01
CA CYS A 82 14.58 -9.21 -8.87
C CYS A 82 14.06 -9.39 -10.30
N VAL A 83 14.77 -8.81 -11.26
CA VAL A 83 14.64 -9.19 -12.68
C VAL A 83 14.87 -10.71 -12.78
N GLU A 84 14.08 -11.41 -13.60
CA GLU A 84 14.30 -12.84 -13.87
C GLU A 84 15.79 -13.09 -14.18
N GLY A 85 16.39 -14.00 -13.42
CA GLY A 85 17.81 -14.32 -13.54
C GLY A 85 18.77 -13.45 -12.73
N LEU A 86 18.29 -12.64 -11.78
CA LEU A 86 19.12 -11.99 -10.75
C LEU A 86 18.72 -12.46 -9.35
N THR A 87 19.70 -12.71 -8.48
CA THR A 87 19.49 -13.02 -7.06
C THR A 87 20.57 -12.36 -6.19
N PHE A 88 20.39 -12.39 -4.88
CA PHE A 88 21.41 -11.95 -3.92
C PHE A 88 22.26 -13.14 -3.48
N ASP A 89 23.58 -12.97 -3.48
CA ASP A 89 24.48 -13.93 -2.82
C ASP A 89 24.45 -13.77 -1.29
N ALA A 90 25.11 -14.68 -0.57
CA ALA A 90 25.18 -14.65 0.90
C ALA A 90 25.89 -13.40 1.47
N SER A 91 26.55 -12.61 0.62
CA SER A 91 27.21 -11.34 0.97
C SER A 91 26.35 -10.12 0.61
N GLY A 92 25.16 -10.33 0.02
CA GLY A 92 24.26 -9.26 -0.39
C GLY A 92 24.59 -8.63 -1.75
N ASN A 93 25.41 -9.27 -2.59
CA ASN A 93 25.68 -8.77 -3.95
C ASN A 93 24.63 -9.26 -4.95
N PHE A 94 24.35 -8.44 -5.97
CA PHE A 94 23.54 -8.85 -7.12
C PHE A 94 24.32 -9.78 -8.04
N VAL A 95 23.86 -11.03 -8.19
CA VAL A 95 24.46 -12.05 -9.07
C VAL A 95 23.44 -12.56 -10.09
N ARG A 96 23.92 -12.93 -11.28
CA ARG A 96 23.08 -13.60 -12.29
C ARG A 96 22.90 -15.07 -11.95
N ILE A 97 21.67 -15.59 -12.03
CA ILE A 97 21.39 -17.02 -11.93
C ILE A 97 21.91 -17.67 -13.22
N PRO A 98 22.89 -18.58 -13.16
CA PRO A 98 23.30 -19.34 -14.33
C PRO A 98 22.13 -20.21 -14.80
N PRO A 99 21.83 -20.29 -16.10
CA PRO A 99 20.79 -21.19 -16.59
C PRO A 99 21.13 -22.64 -16.21
N GLY A 100 20.34 -23.23 -15.30
CA GLY A 100 20.48 -24.63 -14.86
C GLY A 100 20.83 -24.85 -13.38
N ALA A 101 20.90 -23.82 -12.54
CA ALA A 101 21.07 -24.02 -11.10
C ALA A 101 19.73 -24.48 -10.46
N PRO A 102 19.69 -25.59 -9.69
CA PRO A 102 18.48 -26.04 -9.03
C PRO A 102 18.05 -25.04 -7.95
N SER A 103 16.76 -24.68 -7.95
CA SER A 103 16.12 -23.96 -6.86
C SER A 103 16.20 -24.80 -5.58
N SER A 104 16.91 -24.30 -4.57
CA SER A 104 16.90 -24.85 -3.20
C SER A 104 15.94 -24.07 -2.34
#